data_AF-A0A8S3V4E0-F1
#
_entry.id   AF-A0A8S3V4E0-F1
#
_cell.length_a   1.000
_cell.length_b   1.000
_cell.length_c   1.000
_cell.angle_alpha   90.00
_cell.angle_beta   90.00
_cell.angle_gamma   90.00
#
_symmetry.space_group_name_H-M   'P 1'
#
loop_
_entity.id
_entity.type
_entity.pdbx_description
1 polymer ?
#
loop_
_entity_poly.entity_id
_entity_poly.type
_entity_poly.pdbx_seq_one_letter_code
_entity_poly.pdbx_strand_id
1 'polypeptide(L)'
;MGGCLGSRRHGDNSSGESSDAAVSIGRNQPLKPEKPKWKSDIPLTETQLRSKREEFWDTAPAFEGRKEIWDALKAAAYALETGDHGLAQAIIDGANISLPHGTLMDSYDELGNRYQLPVYTLSAPTNLLEETSESDAGLDSENASPGLEIPLKFRLSNHTKDIKLYVRTSDTVMKLKLRLSEEEGVPPSRQRWFYSGRLLSDKIRIEDAKIPKNNVIQVIVSPEPTES
;
A
#
# COMPACT_ATOMS: atom_id res chain seq x y z
N MET A 1 31.33 71.36 3.46
CA MET A 1 30.18 71.81 2.64
C MET A 1 29.99 70.76 1.54
N GLY A 2 28.81 70.16 1.44
CA GLY A 2 28.42 69.20 0.39
C GLY A 2 28.75 67.74 0.74
N GLY A 3 27.87 66.75 0.59
CA GLY A 3 26.50 66.73 0.08
C GLY A 3 26.07 65.26 -0.09
N CYS A 4 24.81 64.95 0.26
CA CYS A 4 24.20 63.64 0.10
C CYS A 4 23.71 63.38 -1.34
N LEU A 5 23.53 62.09 -1.69
CA LEU A 5 22.41 61.47 -2.45
C LEU A 5 22.75 60.67 -3.74
N GLY A 6 22.11 59.49 -3.83
CA GLY A 6 21.71 58.78 -5.07
C GLY A 6 22.49 57.47 -5.32
N SER A 7 21.93 56.32 -5.67
CA SER A 7 20.58 55.96 -6.12
C SER A 7 20.39 54.44 -6.05
N ARG A 8 19.13 53.98 -5.88
CA ARG A 8 18.70 52.60 -6.14
C ARG A 8 18.76 52.29 -7.64
N ARG A 9 19.11 51.06 -8.03
CA ARG A 9 18.26 50.14 -8.83
C ARG A 9 18.96 48.79 -9.15
N HIS A 10 18.14 47.74 -8.97
CA HIS A 10 18.10 46.41 -9.58
C HIS A 10 19.10 46.07 -10.72
N GLY A 11 19.69 44.88 -10.64
CA GLY A 11 20.36 44.20 -11.75
C GLY A 11 20.88 42.84 -11.29
N ASP A 12 20.33 41.80 -11.91
CA ASP A 12 20.40 40.38 -11.58
C ASP A 12 21.70 39.68 -12.03
N ASN A 13 21.98 38.57 -11.34
CA ASN A 13 22.66 37.35 -11.78
C ASN A 13 24.19 37.21 -11.82
N SER A 14 24.55 35.97 -11.44
CA SER A 14 25.76 35.18 -11.67
C SER A 14 26.91 35.37 -10.70
N SER A 15 27.10 34.37 -9.82
CA SER A 15 28.35 33.61 -9.72
C SER A 15 28.25 32.52 -8.65
N GLY A 16 28.50 31.28 -9.07
CA GLY A 16 29.18 30.30 -8.23
C GLY A 16 28.29 29.33 -7.47
N GLU A 17 27.94 28.24 -8.14
CA GLU A 17 27.81 26.92 -7.50
C GLU A 17 28.95 26.72 -6.49
N SER A 18 28.59 26.60 -5.22
CA SER A 18 29.42 25.93 -4.23
C SER A 18 28.52 24.97 -3.49
N SER A 19 28.66 23.70 -3.88
CA SER A 19 28.03 22.53 -3.28
C SER A 19 28.62 22.30 -1.89
N ASP A 20 28.29 23.15 -0.93
CA ASP A 20 28.59 22.93 0.47
C ASP A 20 27.27 22.76 1.22
N ALA A 21 26.78 21.52 1.19
CA ALA A 21 25.84 21.01 2.18
C ALA A 21 26.57 20.94 3.53
N ALA A 22 26.86 22.12 4.10
CA ALA A 22 27.23 22.26 5.49
C ALA A 22 25.98 21.92 6.32
N VAL A 23 25.85 20.62 6.63
CA VAL A 23 24.89 20.11 7.60
C VAL A 23 25.18 20.83 8.91
N SER A 24 24.42 21.89 9.17
CA SER A 24 24.50 22.68 10.38
C SER A 24 23.91 21.86 11.51
N ILE A 25 24.76 21.00 12.10
CA ILE A 25 24.55 20.35 13.40
C ILE A 25 24.31 21.48 14.42
N GLY A 26 23.05 21.78 14.74
CA GLY A 26 22.75 22.82 15.72
C GLY A 26 21.34 23.38 15.72
N ARG A 27 20.47 23.02 14.79
CA ARG A 27 19.05 23.40 14.84
C ARG A 27 18.16 22.20 14.55
N ASN A 28 17.83 21.47 15.61
CA ASN A 28 16.62 20.65 15.66
C ASN A 28 15.45 21.47 15.10
N GLN A 29 14.74 20.94 14.10
CA GLN A 29 13.54 21.56 13.56
C GLN A 29 12.31 20.96 14.25
N PRO A 30 11.32 21.79 14.64
CA PRO A 30 10.04 21.27 15.11
C PRO A 30 9.40 20.40 14.03
N LEU A 31 8.64 19.40 14.48
CA LEU A 31 7.97 18.44 13.62
C LEU A 31 7.04 19.14 12.64
N LYS A 32 7.27 18.92 11.35
CA LYS A 32 6.42 19.48 10.29
C LYS A 32 5.12 18.67 10.20
N PRO A 33 3.97 19.34 10.06
CA PRO A 33 2.66 18.69 9.87
C PRO A 33 2.51 18.02 8.49
N GLU A 34 3.50 18.18 7.62
CA GLU A 34 3.41 17.72 6.24
C GLU A 34 3.56 16.19 6.16
N LYS A 35 2.43 15.53 5.87
CA LYS A 35 2.41 14.11 5.53
C LYS A 35 3.18 13.90 4.22
N PRO A 36 4.23 13.07 4.20
CA PRO A 36 4.98 12.83 2.98
C PRO A 36 4.09 12.11 1.97
N LYS A 37 3.93 12.70 0.79
CA LYS A 37 3.18 12.08 -0.32
C LYS A 37 4.08 11.08 -1.01
N TRP A 38 3.73 9.80 -0.96
CA TRP A 38 4.46 8.74 -1.65
C TRP A 38 3.52 7.85 -2.45
N LYS A 39 4.07 7.19 -3.45
CA LYS A 39 3.39 6.18 -4.27
C LYS A 39 4.07 4.84 -4.01
N SER A 40 3.30 3.78 -3.80
CA SER A 40 3.85 2.43 -3.79
C SER A 40 4.04 1.95 -5.23
N ASP A 41 5.18 1.33 -5.54
CA ASP A 41 5.44 0.73 -6.86
C ASP A 41 4.47 -0.42 -7.18
N ILE A 42 3.94 -1.05 -6.12
CA ILE A 42 2.92 -2.10 -6.20
C ILE A 42 1.69 -1.56 -5.46
N PRO A 43 0.49 -1.51 -6.09
CA PRO A 43 -0.73 -1.07 -5.41
C PRO A 43 -0.98 -1.99 -4.21
N LEU A 44 -1.16 -1.39 -3.03
CA LEU A 44 -1.30 -2.08 -1.75
C LEU A 44 -2.68 -1.76 -1.19
N THR A 45 -3.38 -2.75 -0.62
CA THR A 45 -4.65 -2.49 0.10
C THR A 45 -4.36 -1.87 1.46
N GLU A 46 -5.34 -1.17 2.03
CA GLU A 46 -5.21 -0.56 3.37
C GLU A 46 -4.83 -1.60 4.44
N THR A 47 -5.44 -2.78 4.39
CA THR A 47 -5.15 -3.89 5.31
C THR A 47 -3.70 -4.35 5.21
N GLN A 48 -3.16 -4.48 3.99
CA GLN A 48 -1.77 -4.89 3.78
C GLN A 48 -0.77 -3.82 4.19
N LEU A 49 -1.12 -2.55 3.98
CA LEU A 49 -0.31 -1.44 4.48
C LEU A 49 -0.25 -1.48 6.01
N ARG A 50 -1.40 -1.69 6.67
CA ARG A 50 -1.49 -1.77 8.13
C ARG A 50 -0.68 -2.95 8.68
N SER A 51 -0.83 -4.15 8.12
CA SER A 51 -0.03 -5.30 8.54
C SER A 51 1.47 -5.09 8.34
N LYS A 52 1.88 -4.51 7.21
CA LYS A 52 3.30 -4.20 6.95
C LYS A 52 3.85 -3.13 7.90
N ARG A 53 3.01 -2.17 8.32
CA ARG A 53 3.37 -1.21 9.37
C ARG A 53 3.55 -1.92 10.71
N GLU A 54 2.62 -2.79 11.09
CA GLU A 54 2.69 -3.53 12.35
C GLU A 54 3.91 -4.44 12.41
N GLU A 55 4.20 -5.18 11.34
CA GLU A 55 5.39 -6.03 11.25
C GLU A 55 6.68 -5.22 11.36
N PHE A 56 6.72 -4.05 10.71
CA PHE A 56 7.84 -3.12 10.89
C PHE A 56 7.96 -2.64 12.34
N TRP A 57 6.86 -2.24 12.97
CA TRP A 57 6.88 -1.78 14.37
C TRP A 57 7.20 -2.87 15.39
N ASP A 58 6.88 -4.12 15.09
CA ASP A 58 7.21 -5.28 15.94
C ASP A 58 8.69 -5.66 15.84
N THR A 59 9.25 -5.57 14.63
CA THR A 59 10.66 -5.96 14.35
C THR A 59 11.67 -4.83 14.51
N ALA A 60 11.27 -3.56 14.33
CA ALA A 60 12.13 -2.38 14.47
C ALA A 60 12.90 -2.31 15.81
N PRO A 61 12.27 -2.50 16.99
CA PRO A 61 13.00 -2.47 18.26
C PRO A 61 13.94 -3.66 18.46
N ALA A 62 13.84 -4.73 17.65
CA ALA A 62 14.74 -5.88 17.70
C ALA A 62 16.01 -5.68 16.86
N PHE A 63 16.00 -4.74 15.90
CA PHE A 63 17.08 -4.59 14.93
C PHE A 63 18.09 -3.50 15.30
N GLU A 64 17.65 -2.36 15.86
CA GLU A 64 18.55 -1.24 16.18
C GLU A 64 17.94 -0.25 17.20
N GLY A 65 18.76 0.33 18.09
CA GLY A 65 18.34 1.40 19.00
C GLY A 65 17.57 0.98 20.26
N ARG A 66 17.04 1.97 21.00
CA ARG A 66 16.25 1.78 22.22
C ARG A 66 14.78 1.58 21.88
N LYS A 67 14.15 0.55 22.48
CA LYS A 67 12.70 0.30 22.34
C LYS A 67 11.85 1.52 22.76
N GLU A 68 12.32 2.28 23.75
CA GLU A 68 11.65 3.50 24.23
C GLU A 68 11.52 4.57 23.13
N ILE A 69 12.59 4.75 22.33
CA ILE A 69 12.60 5.70 21.22
C ILE A 69 11.68 5.21 20.10
N TRP A 70 11.68 3.91 19.80
CA TRP A 70 10.74 3.34 18.84
C TRP A 70 9.29 3.49 19.28
N ASP A 71 8.98 3.28 20.56
CA ASP A 71 7.64 3.47 21.10
C ASP A 71 7.18 4.94 21.00
N ALA A 72 8.08 5.87 21.34
CA ALA A 72 7.83 7.31 21.17
C ALA A 72 7.61 7.69 19.70
N LEU A 73 8.44 7.20 18.78
CA LEU A 73 8.29 7.44 17.34
C LEU A 73 6.96 6.89 16.81
N LYS A 74 6.53 5.72 17.30
CA LYS A 74 5.23 5.12 16.96
C LYS A 74 4.08 5.97 17.44
N ALA A 75 4.13 6.41 18.70
CA ALA A 75 3.12 7.26 19.29
C ALA A 75 3.04 8.64 18.59
N ALA A 76 4.19 9.22 18.25
CA ALA A 76 4.26 10.47 17.48
C ALA A 76 3.69 10.31 16.07
N ALA A 77 3.99 9.21 15.38
CA ALA A 77 3.42 8.90 14.07
C ALA A 77 1.89 8.76 14.12
N TYR A 78 1.36 8.09 15.16
CA TYR A 78 -0.09 7.97 15.37
C TYR A 78 -0.76 9.32 15.67
N ALA A 79 -0.13 10.17 16.49
CA ALA A 79 -0.62 11.52 16.77
C ALA A 79 -0.62 12.41 15.51
N LEU A 80 0.36 12.26 14.62
CA LEU A 80 0.33 12.92 13.30
C LEU A 80 -0.80 12.39 12.40
N GLU A 81 -1.14 11.10 12.51
CA GLU A 81 -2.23 10.50 11.75
C GLU A 81 -3.58 11.11 12.16
N THR A 82 -3.82 11.25 13.46
CA THR A 82 -5.01 11.89 14.05
C THR A 82 -5.05 13.41 13.87
N GLY A 83 -3.95 14.02 13.42
CA GLY A 83 -3.83 15.46 13.22
C GLY A 83 -3.50 16.24 14.50
N ASP A 84 -3.12 15.55 15.58
CA ASP A 84 -2.67 16.16 16.83
C ASP A 84 -1.15 16.38 16.81
N HIS A 85 -0.78 17.49 16.18
CA HIS A 85 0.61 17.91 16.04
C HIS A 85 1.25 18.32 17.37
N GLY A 86 0.45 18.85 18.30
CA GLY A 86 0.93 19.26 19.62
C GLY A 86 1.35 18.06 20.45
N LEU A 87 0.52 17.01 20.45
CA LEU A 87 0.85 15.74 21.08
C LEU A 87 2.08 15.09 20.42
N ALA A 88 2.13 15.05 19.09
CA ALA A 88 3.26 14.46 18.36
C ALA A 88 4.57 15.17 18.71
N GLN A 89 4.59 16.50 18.71
CA GLN A 89 5.75 17.29 19.11
C GLN A 89 6.14 17.04 20.58
N ALA A 90 5.16 17.00 21.49
CA ALA A 90 5.41 16.73 22.91
C ALA A 90 6.04 15.34 23.15
N ILE A 91 5.64 14.33 22.37
CA ILE A 91 6.22 12.99 22.44
C ILE A 91 7.69 13.00 21.97
N ILE A 92 7.98 13.68 20.85
CA ILE A 92 9.34 13.81 20.31
C ILE A 92 10.26 14.57 21.27
N ASP A 93 9.79 15.72 21.79
CA ASP A 93 10.53 16.52 22.75
C ASP A 93 10.73 15.78 24.08
N GLY A 94 9.71 15.05 24.55
CA GLY A 94 9.75 14.25 25.77
C GLY A 94 10.67 13.03 25.69
N ALA A 95 10.89 12.50 24.48
CA ALA A 95 11.82 11.41 24.22
C ALA A 95 13.23 11.91 23.81
N ASN A 96 13.49 13.23 23.87
CA ASN A 96 14.76 13.85 23.47
C ASN A 96 15.17 13.54 22.02
N ILE A 97 14.20 13.31 21.15
CA ILE A 97 14.44 12.98 19.75
C ILE A 97 14.71 14.27 18.97
N SER A 98 15.81 14.29 18.23
CA SER A 98 16.21 15.39 17.37
C SER A 98 15.85 15.10 15.91
N LEU A 99 15.17 16.07 15.27
CA LEU A 99 14.75 15.98 13.87
C LEU A 99 15.55 17.01 13.03
N PRO A 100 16.59 16.61 12.27
CA PRO A 100 17.37 17.55 11.46
C PRO A 100 16.57 18.16 10.30
N HIS A 101 15.61 17.41 9.75
CA HIS A 101 14.77 17.84 8.62
C HIS A 101 13.35 18.27 9.04
N GLY A 102 13.02 18.11 10.33
CA GLY A 102 11.67 18.29 10.87
C GLY A 102 10.70 17.18 10.44
N THR A 103 11.21 16.02 10.04
CA THR A 103 10.43 14.85 9.61
C THR A 103 10.76 13.66 10.51
N LEU A 104 9.76 12.83 10.83
CA LEU A 104 9.98 11.60 11.60
C LEU A 104 10.79 10.53 10.83
N MET A 105 11.00 10.72 9.52
CA MET A 105 11.73 9.77 8.67
C MET A 105 13.16 9.55 9.12
N ASP A 106 13.86 10.61 9.54
CA ASP A 106 15.24 10.55 10.00
C ASP A 106 15.29 11.21 11.37
N SER A 107 15.18 10.39 12.40
CA SER A 107 15.14 10.81 13.80
C SER A 107 16.43 10.40 14.50
N TYR A 108 16.93 11.23 15.42
CA TYR A 108 18.16 10.97 16.17
C TYR A 108 17.87 11.01 17.66
N ASP A 109 18.43 10.08 18.41
CA ASP A 109 18.38 10.07 19.87
C ASP A 109 19.54 10.89 20.47
N GLU A 110 19.47 11.20 21.76
CA GLU A 110 20.52 11.92 22.50
C GLU A 110 21.88 11.21 22.49
N LEU A 111 21.88 9.88 22.36
CA LEU A 111 23.10 9.06 22.20
C LEU A 111 23.68 9.10 20.77
N GLY A 112 23.03 9.79 19.83
CA GLY A 112 23.44 9.84 18.42
C GLY A 112 22.99 8.63 17.60
N ASN A 113 22.13 7.77 18.15
CA ASN A 113 21.54 6.65 17.40
C ASN A 113 20.57 7.21 16.36
N ARG A 114 20.66 6.73 15.11
CA ARG A 114 19.77 7.12 14.01
C ARG A 114 18.63 6.13 13.87
N TYR A 115 17.41 6.64 13.81
CA TYR A 115 16.18 5.90 13.58
C TYR A 115 15.61 6.31 12.24
N GLN A 116 15.45 5.35 11.34
CA GLN A 116 14.91 5.60 10.01
C GLN A 116 13.52 4.99 9.86
N LEU A 117 12.53 5.84 9.59
CA LEU A 117 11.14 5.46 9.41
C LEU A 117 10.80 5.48 7.92
N PRO A 118 10.41 4.34 7.34
CA PRO A 118 9.92 4.30 5.98
C PRO A 118 8.67 5.16 5.81
N VAL A 119 8.53 5.81 4.66
CA VAL A 119 7.37 6.67 4.34
C VAL A 119 6.02 5.98 4.53
N TYR A 120 5.98 4.65 4.33
CA TYR A 120 4.77 3.85 4.49
C TYR A 120 4.28 3.75 5.93
N THR A 121 5.10 4.02 6.95
CA THR A 121 4.70 4.03 8.36
C THR A 121 4.07 5.35 8.78
N LEU A 122 4.37 6.42 8.05
CA LEU A 122 3.95 7.79 8.37
C LEU A 122 2.74 8.25 7.55
N SER A 123 2.56 7.73 6.33
CA SER A 123 1.44 8.12 5.47
C SER A 123 0.97 6.98 4.58
N ALA A 124 -0.30 7.03 4.20
CA ALA A 124 -0.84 6.12 3.20
C ALA A 124 -0.33 6.50 1.80
N PRO A 125 -0.02 5.53 0.93
CA PRO A 125 0.36 5.80 -0.44
C PRO A 125 -0.81 6.43 -1.19
N THR A 126 -0.53 7.27 -2.19
CA THR A 126 -1.56 7.87 -3.05
C THR A 126 -2.32 6.82 -3.88
N ASN A 127 -1.75 5.63 -4.05
CA ASN A 127 -2.34 4.49 -4.75
C ASN A 127 -2.93 3.46 -3.77
N LEU A 128 -3.59 3.92 -2.70
CA LEU A 128 -4.28 3.04 -1.77
C LEU A 128 -5.54 2.48 -2.45
N LEU A 129 -5.65 1.16 -2.55
CA LEU A 129 -6.90 0.51 -2.92
C LEU A 129 -7.81 0.51 -1.68
N GLU A 130 -8.80 1.39 -1.66
CA GLU A 130 -9.92 1.35 -0.69
C GLU A 130 -10.70 0.05 -0.94
N GLU A 131 -10.61 -0.92 -0.03
CA GLU A 131 -11.60 -2.00 0.03
C GLU A 131 -12.89 -1.41 0.60
N THR A 132 -13.89 -1.27 -0.26
CA THR A 132 -15.24 -0.82 0.11
C THR A 132 -15.76 -1.71 1.25
N SER A 133 -16.10 -1.08 2.36
CA SER A 133 -16.72 -1.68 3.54
C SER A 133 -18.05 -2.33 3.19
N GLU A 134 -18.04 -3.61 2.82
CA GLU A 134 -19.20 -4.48 2.89
C GLU A 134 -19.01 -5.43 4.07
N SER A 135 -19.50 -4.97 5.23
CA SER A 135 -19.84 -5.83 6.34
C SER A 135 -20.99 -6.75 5.91
N ASP A 136 -20.70 -8.03 5.64
CA ASP A 136 -21.69 -9.09 5.80
C ASP A 136 -21.05 -10.41 6.23
N ALA A 137 -21.87 -11.20 6.91
CA ALA A 137 -21.53 -12.28 7.83
C ALA A 137 -20.60 -13.39 7.28
N GLY A 138 -19.63 -13.75 8.14
CA GLY A 138 -19.46 -15.15 8.53
C GLY A 138 -18.43 -15.99 7.77
N LEU A 139 -17.61 -16.65 8.59
CA LEU A 139 -16.93 -17.93 8.35
C LEU A 139 -15.55 -17.89 7.65
N ASP A 140 -14.55 -17.91 8.53
CA ASP A 140 -13.45 -18.88 8.56
C ASP A 140 -12.23 -18.71 7.63
N SER A 141 -11.08 -18.96 8.26
CA SER A 141 -9.80 -19.41 7.69
C SER A 141 -8.84 -18.39 7.07
N GLU A 142 -7.80 -18.14 7.87
CA GLU A 142 -6.38 -18.38 7.56
C GLU A 142 -5.94 -18.38 6.08
N ASN A 143 -4.92 -17.57 5.82
CA ASN A 143 -4.04 -17.61 4.65
C ASN A 143 -4.68 -17.28 3.28
N ALA A 144 -4.70 -15.99 2.97
CA ALA A 144 -4.53 -15.52 1.60
C ALA A 144 -3.55 -14.34 1.58
N SER A 145 -2.29 -14.66 1.30
CA SER A 145 -1.35 -13.72 0.68
C SER A 145 -2.06 -12.90 -0.43
N PRO A 146 -1.71 -11.61 -0.64
CA PRO A 146 -2.18 -10.84 -1.79
C PRO A 146 -1.90 -11.58 -3.08
N GLY A 147 -2.88 -12.34 -3.57
CA GLY A 147 -2.80 -12.92 -4.90
C GLY A 147 -2.77 -11.77 -5.89
N LEU A 148 -1.77 -11.76 -6.77
CA LEU A 148 -1.73 -10.83 -7.90
C LEU A 148 -3.06 -10.93 -8.68
N GLU A 149 -3.70 -9.78 -8.88
CA GLU A 149 -4.88 -9.64 -9.73
C GLU A 149 -4.46 -9.79 -11.20
N ILE A 150 -4.94 -10.85 -11.84
CA ILE A 150 -4.66 -11.15 -13.23
C ILE A 150 -5.94 -11.10 -14.05
N PRO A 151 -5.95 -10.45 -15.23
CA PRO A 151 -7.07 -10.54 -16.14
C PRO A 151 -7.07 -11.93 -16.78
N LEU A 152 -8.18 -12.66 -16.65
CA LEU A 152 -8.42 -13.93 -17.33
C LEU A 152 -9.59 -13.80 -18.30
N LYS A 153 -9.50 -14.54 -19.40
CA LYS A 153 -10.54 -14.63 -20.41
C LYS A 153 -11.33 -15.92 -20.20
N PHE A 154 -12.64 -15.81 -20.12
CA PHE A 154 -13.56 -16.93 -20.01
C PHE A 154 -14.25 -17.10 -21.35
N ARG A 155 -13.98 -18.21 -22.01
CA ARG A 155 -14.62 -18.59 -23.27
C ARG A 155 -15.74 -19.56 -22.95
N LEU A 156 -16.98 -19.08 -22.96
CA LEU A 156 -18.12 -19.95 -22.73
C LEU A 156 -18.50 -20.68 -24.02
N SER A 157 -18.94 -21.93 -23.91
CA SER A 157 -19.38 -22.70 -25.09
C SER A 157 -20.72 -22.22 -25.66
N ASN A 158 -21.51 -21.46 -24.89
CA ASN A 158 -22.78 -20.87 -25.33
C ASN A 158 -22.60 -19.53 -26.07
N HIS A 159 -21.42 -18.90 -25.98
CA HIS A 159 -21.22 -17.55 -26.48
C HIS A 159 -19.91 -17.46 -27.27
N THR A 160 -19.97 -16.88 -28.47
CA THR A 160 -18.79 -16.74 -29.35
C THR A 160 -17.85 -15.60 -28.94
N LYS A 161 -18.06 -14.98 -27.77
CA LYS A 161 -17.23 -13.89 -27.24
C LYS A 161 -16.55 -14.30 -25.93
N ASP A 162 -15.30 -13.87 -25.79
CA ASP A 162 -14.52 -14.06 -24.56
C ASP A 162 -14.88 -12.99 -23.53
N ILE A 163 -15.21 -13.41 -22.32
CA ILE A 163 -15.49 -12.53 -21.19
C ILE A 163 -14.19 -12.28 -20.45
N LYS A 164 -13.84 -11.02 -20.18
CA LYS A 164 -12.63 -10.69 -19.42
C LYS A 164 -13.03 -10.41 -17.97
N LEU A 165 -12.56 -11.22 -17.04
CA LEU A 165 -12.71 -10.95 -15.60
C LEU A 165 -11.34 -10.79 -14.95
N TYR A 166 -11.27 -9.89 -13.98
CA TYR A 166 -10.09 -9.73 -13.12
C TYR A 166 -10.23 -10.68 -11.94
N VAL A 167 -9.23 -11.55 -11.75
CA VAL A 167 -9.27 -12.59 -10.73
C VAL A 167 -7.98 -12.58 -9.92
N ARG A 168 -8.04 -12.91 -8.62
CA ARG A 168 -6.83 -13.02 -7.80
C ARG A 168 -6.25 -14.42 -7.93
N THR A 169 -4.92 -14.52 -7.97
CA THR A 169 -4.23 -15.84 -8.00
C THR A 169 -4.53 -16.69 -6.77
N SER A 170 -4.86 -16.05 -5.64
CA SER A 170 -5.30 -16.68 -4.39
C SER A 170 -6.76 -17.13 -4.39
N ASP A 171 -7.59 -16.64 -5.34
CA ASP A 171 -9.00 -17.02 -5.39
C ASP A 171 -9.14 -18.48 -5.86
N THR A 172 -10.15 -19.15 -5.32
CA THR A 172 -10.56 -20.49 -5.75
C THR A 172 -11.44 -20.42 -6.97
N VAL A 173 -11.43 -21.48 -7.77
CA VAL A 173 -12.31 -21.63 -8.94
C VAL A 173 -13.79 -21.47 -8.55
N MET A 174 -14.20 -21.92 -7.36
CA MET A 174 -15.57 -21.72 -6.86
C MET A 174 -15.97 -20.24 -6.82
N LYS A 175 -15.10 -19.39 -6.28
CA LYS A 175 -15.35 -17.95 -6.15
C LYS A 175 -15.46 -17.27 -7.50
N LEU A 176 -14.67 -17.72 -8.47
CA LEU A 176 -14.74 -17.20 -9.84
C LEU A 176 -15.97 -17.69 -10.61
N LYS A 177 -16.42 -18.92 -10.37
CA LYS A 177 -17.68 -19.43 -10.90
C LYS A 177 -18.87 -18.62 -10.39
N LEU A 178 -18.85 -18.21 -9.12
CA LEU A 178 -19.87 -17.34 -8.54
C LEU A 178 -19.87 -15.97 -9.22
N ARG A 179 -18.71 -15.32 -9.35
CA ARG A 179 -18.56 -14.06 -10.09
C ARG A 179 -19.06 -14.16 -11.53
N LEU A 180 -18.70 -15.24 -12.23
CA LEU A 180 -19.19 -15.48 -13.60
C LEU A 180 -20.71 -15.71 -13.62
N SER A 181 -21.28 -16.32 -12.58
CA SER A 181 -22.74 -16.51 -12.47
C SER A 181 -23.49 -15.20 -12.27
N GLU A 182 -22.88 -14.20 -11.62
CA GLU A 182 -23.46 -12.87 -11.47
C GLU A 182 -23.41 -12.09 -12.79
N GLU A 183 -22.32 -12.22 -13.55
CA GLU A 183 -22.13 -11.52 -14.83
C GLU A 183 -22.98 -12.12 -15.97
N GLU A 184 -23.00 -13.46 -16.09
CA GLU A 184 -23.67 -14.16 -17.21
C GLU A 184 -24.98 -14.85 -16.82
N GLY A 185 -25.34 -14.88 -15.54
CA GLY A 185 -26.54 -15.58 -15.05
C GLY A 185 -26.45 -17.10 -15.10
N VAL A 186 -25.27 -17.69 -15.32
CA VAL A 186 -25.09 -19.15 -15.42
C VAL A 186 -24.76 -19.73 -14.04
N PRO A 187 -25.55 -20.64 -13.46
CA PRO A 187 -25.27 -21.17 -12.13
C PRO A 187 -23.96 -21.97 -12.09
N PRO A 188 -23.18 -21.91 -10.99
CA PRO A 188 -21.84 -22.51 -10.88
C PRO A 188 -21.87 -24.03 -11.11
N SER A 189 -22.96 -24.70 -10.72
CA SER A 189 -23.18 -26.14 -10.94
C SER A 189 -23.23 -26.53 -12.42
N ARG A 190 -23.59 -25.60 -13.31
CA ARG A 190 -23.64 -25.80 -14.77
C ARG A 190 -22.33 -25.43 -15.46
N GLN A 191 -21.40 -24.80 -14.75
CA GLN A 191 -20.14 -24.34 -15.31
C GLN A 191 -19.05 -25.39 -15.11
N ARG A 192 -18.57 -25.97 -16.21
CA ARG A 192 -17.37 -26.84 -16.20
C ARG A 192 -16.20 -26.09 -16.79
N TRP A 193 -15.22 -25.81 -15.95
CA TRP A 193 -14.07 -24.99 -16.31
C TRP A 193 -12.91 -25.89 -16.72
N PHE A 194 -12.30 -25.60 -17.85
CA PHE A 194 -11.18 -26.34 -18.41
C PHE A 194 -10.04 -25.39 -18.73
N TYR A 195 -8.83 -25.78 -18.33
CA TYR A 195 -7.61 -25.09 -18.69
C TYR A 195 -6.56 -26.08 -19.16
N SER A 196 -6.00 -25.84 -20.36
CA SER A 196 -5.01 -26.74 -20.98
C SER A 196 -5.43 -28.22 -21.02
N GLY A 197 -6.73 -28.49 -21.21
CA GLY A 197 -7.31 -29.84 -21.21
C GLY A 197 -7.54 -30.47 -19.83
N ARG A 198 -7.25 -29.76 -18.74
CA ARG A 198 -7.52 -30.20 -17.35
C ARG A 198 -8.81 -29.56 -16.84
N LEU A 199 -9.67 -30.36 -16.23
CA LEU A 199 -10.84 -29.86 -15.51
C LEU A 199 -10.38 -29.13 -14.24
N LEU A 200 -10.83 -27.90 -14.07
CA LEU A 200 -10.63 -27.11 -12.87
C LEU A 200 -11.74 -27.43 -11.86
N SER A 201 -11.36 -28.04 -10.73
CA SER A 201 -12.26 -28.30 -9.61
C SER A 201 -12.43 -27.06 -8.75
N ASP A 202 -13.56 -26.96 -8.06
CA ASP A 202 -13.95 -25.80 -7.24
C ASP A 202 -12.95 -25.48 -6.11
N LYS A 203 -12.25 -26.51 -5.62
CA LYS A 203 -11.24 -26.43 -4.57
C LYS A 203 -9.86 -25.95 -5.07
N ILE A 204 -9.63 -25.91 -6.39
CA ILE A 204 -8.35 -25.53 -6.97
C ILE A 204 -8.24 -23.99 -6.97
N ARG A 205 -7.09 -23.47 -6.56
CA ARG A 205 -6.76 -22.05 -6.66
C ARG A 205 -6.15 -21.73 -8.03
N ILE A 206 -6.21 -20.47 -8.45
CA ILE A 206 -5.66 -20.05 -9.74
C ILE A 206 -4.13 -20.21 -9.79
N GLU A 207 -3.45 -19.98 -8.68
CA GLU A 207 -2.02 -20.27 -8.51
C GLU A 207 -1.71 -21.77 -8.70
N ASP A 208 -2.51 -22.66 -8.10
CA ASP A 208 -2.34 -24.12 -8.19
C ASP A 208 -2.62 -24.65 -9.60
N ALA A 209 -3.57 -24.03 -10.29
CA ALA A 209 -3.88 -24.33 -11.67
C ALA A 209 -2.78 -23.88 -12.66
N LYS A 210 -1.76 -23.15 -12.17
CA LYS A 210 -0.62 -22.62 -12.96
C LYS A 210 -1.08 -21.83 -14.19
N ILE A 211 -2.18 -21.09 -14.06
CA ILE A 211 -2.77 -20.31 -15.15
C ILE A 211 -2.01 -18.98 -15.26
N PRO A 212 -1.31 -18.70 -16.38
CA PRO A 212 -0.63 -17.42 -16.56
C PRO A 212 -1.62 -16.28 -16.81
N LYS A 213 -1.20 -15.05 -16.53
CA LYS A 213 -1.96 -13.83 -16.84
C LYS A 213 -2.41 -13.79 -18.31
N ASN A 214 -3.61 -13.26 -18.57
CA ASN A 214 -4.20 -13.09 -19.91
C ASN A 214 -4.46 -14.40 -20.68
N ASN A 215 -4.56 -15.53 -19.99
CA ASN A 215 -4.94 -16.81 -20.58
C ASN A 215 -6.45 -16.96 -20.73
N VAL A 216 -6.84 -17.96 -21.52
CA VAL A 216 -8.23 -18.31 -21.79
C VAL A 216 -8.58 -19.59 -21.02
N ILE A 217 -9.61 -19.53 -20.19
CA ILE A 217 -10.27 -20.66 -19.55
C ILE A 217 -11.50 -21.00 -20.39
N GLN A 218 -11.63 -22.26 -20.78
CA GLN A 218 -12.82 -22.75 -21.46
C GLN A 218 -13.89 -23.11 -20.43
N VAL A 219 -15.07 -22.53 -20.57
CA VAL A 219 -16.21 -22.79 -19.70
C VAL A 219 -17.27 -23.50 -20.53
N ILE A 220 -17.48 -24.78 -20.26
CA ILE A 220 -18.56 -25.55 -20.86
C ILE A 220 -19.79 -25.38 -19.98
N VAL A 221 -20.83 -24.76 -20.54
CA VAL A 221 -22.12 -24.59 -19.87
C VAL A 221 -23.01 -25.78 -20.27
N SER A 222 -23.47 -26.55 -19.29
CA SER A 222 -24.47 -27.59 -19.55
C SER A 222 -25.87 -26.95 -19.71
N PRO A 223 -26.65 -27.30 -20.75
CA PRO A 223 -28.02 -26.83 -20.90
C PRO A 223 -28.92 -27.40 -19.80
N GLU A 224 -30.06 -26.75 -19.53
CA GLU A 224 -31.04 -27.25 -18.55
C GLU A 224 -31.51 -28.66 -18.92
N PRO A 225 -31.77 -29.54 -17.94
CA PRO A 225 -32.79 -30.55 -18.17
C PRO A 225 -34.10 -29.77 -18.36
N THR A 226 -34.64 -29.80 -19.57
CA THR A 226 -36.04 -29.44 -19.80
C THR A 226 -36.89 -30.33 -18.90
N GLU A 227 -37.29 -29.82 -17.72
CA GLU A 227 -38.40 -30.40 -16.97
C GLU A 227 -39.61 -30.33 -17.90
N SER A 228 -40.07 -31.53 -18.31
CA SER A 228 -41.23 -31.77 -19.18
C SER A 228 -42.46 -32.03 -18.33
#